data_AF-A0A3N0I454-F1
#
_entry.id   AF-A0A3N0I454-F1
#
_cell.length_a   1.000
_cell.length_b   1.000
_cell.length_c   1.000
_cell.angle_alpha   90.00
_cell.angle_beta   90.00
_cell.angle_gamma   90.00
#
_symmetry.space_group_name_H-M   'P 1'
#
loop_
_entity.id
_entity.type
_entity.pdbx_description
1 polymer ?
#
loop_
_entity_poly.entity_id
_entity_poly.type
_entity_poly.pdbx_seq_one_letter_code
_entity_poly.pdbx_strand_id
1 'polypeptide(L)'
;MSMTEDELMKELAGPIIEKLKEVDKEMGDQNMSEVPQVHFVRNHLQLPTEIDGFEITDEFLEKLEQYIQDELESFHKPSVLH
;
A
#
# COMPACT_ATOMS: atom_id res chain seq x y z
N MET A 1 15.43 18.28 -8.39
CA MET A 1 13.97 18.38 -8.24
C MET A 1 13.66 17.57 -7.00
N SER A 2 13.08 18.17 -5.97
CA SER A 2 12.72 17.45 -4.75
C SER A 2 11.51 16.57 -5.08
N MET A 3 11.58 15.30 -4.68
CA MET A 3 10.48 14.36 -4.81
C MET A 3 9.28 14.86 -4.01
N THR A 4 8.08 14.77 -4.58
CA THR A 4 6.84 15.14 -3.89
C THR A 4 6.29 14.00 -3.04
N GLU A 5 5.48 14.32 -2.03
CA GLU A 5 4.79 13.32 -1.19
C GLU A 5 3.99 12.32 -2.04
N ASP A 6 3.30 12.79 -3.07
CA ASP A 6 2.50 11.94 -3.98
C ASP A 6 3.37 11.00 -4.83
N GLU A 7 4.52 11.48 -5.30
CA GLU A 7 5.47 10.65 -6.04
C GLU A 7 6.05 9.56 -5.14
N LEU A 8 6.44 9.93 -3.91
CA LEU A 8 6.98 8.99 -2.92
C LEU A 8 5.94 7.94 -2.54
N MET A 9 4.69 8.35 -2.31
CA MET A 9 3.60 7.43 -2.00
C MET A 9 3.40 6.39 -3.10
N LYS A 10 3.40 6.81 -4.38
CA LYS A 10 3.26 5.89 -5.52
C LYS A 10 4.45 4.96 -5.68
N GLU A 11 5.67 5.46 -5.49
CA GLU A 11 6.88 4.64 -5.54
C GLU A 11 6.90 3.57 -4.44
N LEU A 12 6.44 3.91 -3.24
CA LEU A 12 6.35 2.95 -2.12
C LEU A 12 5.19 1.97 -2.29
N ALA A 13 4.02 2.44 -2.72
CA ALA A 13 2.82 1.61 -2.85
C ALA A 13 2.90 0.61 -4.01
N GLY A 14 3.48 1.01 -5.14
CA GLY A 14 3.58 0.20 -6.36
C GLY A 14 4.08 -1.23 -6.12
N PRO A 15 5.29 -1.44 -5.57
CA PRO A 15 5.83 -2.78 -5.34
C PRO A 15 5.02 -3.59 -4.32
N ILE A 16 4.40 -2.93 -3.34
CA ILE A 16 3.55 -3.60 -2.33
C ILE A 16 2.28 -4.14 -3.00
N ILE A 17 1.61 -3.32 -3.80
CA ILE A 17 0.39 -3.70 -4.53
C ILE A 17 0.69 -4.82 -5.52
N GLU A 18 1.80 -4.74 -6.27
CA GLU A 18 2.19 -5.82 -7.18
C GLU A 18 2.42 -7.13 -6.45
N LYS A 19 3.10 -7.10 -5.31
CA LYS A 19 3.34 -8.31 -4.53
C LYS A 19 2.06 -8.91 -3.97
N LEU A 20 1.13 -8.07 -3.50
CA LEU A 20 -0.18 -8.53 -3.03
C LEU A 20 -1.01 -9.16 -4.15
N LYS A 21 -0.95 -8.61 -5.37
CA LYS A 21 -1.58 -9.22 -6.56
C LYS A 21 -0.96 -10.55 -6.95
N GLU A 22 0.36 -10.69 -6.83
CA GLU A 22 1.04 -11.96 -7.06
C GLU A 22 0.57 -13.01 -6.05
N VAL A 23 0.50 -12.64 -4.76
CA VAL A 23 0.02 -13.54 -3.69
C VAL A 23 -1.42 -13.97 -3.94
N ASP A 24 -2.31 -13.05 -4.31
CA ASP A 24 -3.71 -13.37 -4.64
C ASP A 24 -3.80 -14.38 -5.81
N LYS A 25 -3.00 -14.17 -6.87
CA LYS A 25 -2.92 -15.11 -8.00
C LYS A 25 -2.34 -16.47 -7.62
N GLU A 26 -1.32 -16.50 -6.77
CA GLU A 26 -0.68 -17.74 -6.31
C GLU A 26 -1.59 -18.57 -5.38
N MET A 27 -2.48 -17.91 -4.63
CA MET A 27 -3.49 -18.58 -3.80
C MET A 27 -4.60 -19.26 -4.61
N GLY A 28 -4.75 -18.94 -5.90
CA GLY A 28 -5.65 -19.64 -6.84
C GLY A 28 -7.14 -19.50 -6.52
N ASP A 29 -7.98 -20.43 -7.01
CA ASP A 29 -9.46 -20.48 -6.84
C ASP A 29 -9.96 -20.44 -5.37
N GLN A 30 -9.04 -20.47 -4.39
CA GLN A 30 -9.29 -19.92 -3.07
C GLN A 30 -9.26 -18.39 -3.19
N ASN A 31 -10.28 -17.81 -3.85
CA ASN A 31 -10.53 -16.38 -3.76
C ASN A 31 -10.36 -15.97 -2.30
N MET A 32 -9.44 -15.05 -2.01
CA MET A 32 -9.50 -14.34 -0.75
C MET A 32 -10.92 -13.77 -0.70
N SER A 33 -11.78 -14.36 0.13
CA SER A 33 -13.19 -13.96 0.23
C SER A 33 -13.33 -12.53 0.74
N GLU A 34 -12.22 -12.00 1.27
CA GLU A 34 -12.09 -10.69 1.87
C GLU A 34 -10.87 -9.99 1.27
N VAL A 35 -10.96 -8.67 1.15
CA VAL A 35 -9.84 -7.84 0.70
C VAL A 35 -8.74 -7.91 1.75
N PRO A 36 -7.46 -8.18 1.38
CA PRO A 36 -6.37 -8.13 2.34
C PRO A 36 -6.28 -6.74 2.99
N GLN A 37 -6.02 -6.73 4.30
CA GLN A 37 -5.80 -5.50 5.07
C GLN A 37 -4.30 -5.27 5.26
N VAL A 38 -3.86 -4.03 5.06
CA VAL A 38 -2.46 -3.63 5.23
C VAL A 38 -2.35 -2.67 6.42
N HIS A 39 -1.36 -2.90 7.28
CA HIS A 39 -1.02 -2.02 8.38
C HIS A 39 0.50 -1.94 8.53
N PHE A 40 1.05 -0.73 8.52
CA PHE A 40 2.46 -0.43 8.70
C PHE A 40 2.73 -0.14 10.17
N VAL A 41 3.70 -0.87 10.72
CA VAL A 41 4.18 -0.63 12.09
C VAL A 41 5.58 -0.05 12.00
N ARG A 42 5.75 1.18 12.48
CA ARG A 42 7.07 1.79 12.59
C ARG A 42 7.83 1.18 13.76
N ASN A 43 9.07 0.76 13.50
CA ASN A 43 9.96 0.37 14.58
C ASN A 43 10.52 1.61 15.26
N HIS A 44 9.94 1.99 16.41
CA HIS A 44 10.34 3.16 17.19
C HIS A 44 11.77 3.11 17.76
N LEU A 45 12.45 1.97 17.67
CA LEU A 45 13.86 1.82 18.05
C LEU A 45 14.83 2.24 16.94
N GLN A 46 14.33 2.51 15.73
CA GLN A 46 15.15 2.98 14.61
C GLN A 46 15.10 4.51 14.48
N LEU A 47 16.19 5.06 13.95
CA LEU A 47 16.33 6.48 13.61
C LEU A 47 15.16 6.98 12.75
N PRO A 48 14.92 8.31 12.72
CA PRO A 48 13.97 8.91 11.79
C PRO A 48 14.11 8.31 10.39
N THR A 49 13.01 7.74 9.88
CA THR A 49 13.02 7.15 8.54
C THR A 49 12.84 8.31 7.57
N GLU A 50 13.88 8.64 6.83
CA GLU A 50 13.88 9.70 5.84
C GLU A 50 14.21 9.09 4.48
N ILE A 51 13.42 9.42 3.46
CA ILE A 51 13.62 8.97 2.09
C ILE A 51 13.73 10.20 1.21
N ASP A 52 14.88 10.39 0.57
CA ASP A 52 15.15 11.50 -0.36
C ASP A 52 14.78 12.91 0.16
N GLY A 53 15.04 13.16 1.45
CA GLY A 53 14.73 14.46 2.07
C GLY A 53 13.32 14.56 2.66
N PHE A 54 12.52 13.50 2.55
CA PHE A 54 11.16 13.42 3.07
C PHE A 54 11.12 12.60 4.36
N GLU A 55 10.64 13.21 5.44
CA GLU A 55 10.45 12.52 6.72
C GLU A 55 9.21 11.63 6.68
N ILE A 56 9.39 10.34 6.93
CA ILE A 56 8.29 9.39 7.07
C ILE A 56 7.70 9.56 8.46
N THR A 57 6.57 10.27 8.50
CA THR A 57 5.74 10.47 9.69
C THR A 57 4.68 9.38 9.79
N ASP A 58 4.09 9.24 10.97
CA ASP A 58 2.96 8.31 11.14
C ASP A 58 1.76 8.74 10.27
N GLU A 59 1.56 10.05 10.06
CA GLU A 59 0.54 10.59 9.14
C GLU A 59 0.78 10.12 7.68
N PHE A 60 2.03 10.13 7.22
CA PHE A 60 2.36 9.64 5.88
C PHE A 60 2.09 8.13 5.77
N LEU A 61 2.43 7.36 6.81
CA LEU A 61 2.14 5.92 6.85
C LEU A 61 0.64 5.66 6.77
N GLU A 62 -0.19 6.40 7.54
CA GLU A 62 -1.66 6.28 7.47
C GLU A 62 -2.20 6.57 6.07
N LYS A 63 -1.69 7.62 5.39
CA LYS A 63 -2.05 7.91 3.99
C LYS A 63 -1.63 6.79 3.04
N LEU A 64 -0.44 6.22 3.24
CA LEU A 64 0.07 5.12 2.43
C LEU A 64 -0.76 3.84 2.63
N GLU A 65 -1.15 3.51 3.87
CA GLU A 65 -2.08 2.41 4.18
C GLU A 65 -3.38 2.58 3.43
N GLN A 66 -3.99 3.77 3.56
CA GLN A 66 -5.26 4.07 2.91
C GLN A 66 -5.16 3.98 1.39
N TYR A 67 -4.11 4.54 0.78
CA TYR A 67 -3.89 4.46 -0.65
C TYR A 67 -3.78 3.00 -1.14
N ILE A 68 -3.03 2.17 -0.44
CA ILE A 68 -2.90 0.75 -0.79
C ILE A 68 -4.23 0.02 -0.60
N GLN A 69 -4.96 0.31 0.47
CA GLN A 69 -6.27 -0.30 0.73
C GLN A 69 -7.29 0.05 -0.36
N ASP A 70 -7.37 1.31 -0.79
CA ASP A 70 -8.26 1.78 -1.84
C ASP A 70 -7.95 1.10 -3.20
N GLU A 71 -6.66 0.93 -3.51
CA GLU A 71 -6.21 0.19 -4.70
C GLU A 71 -6.62 -1.28 -4.62
N LEU A 72 -6.38 -1.96 -3.50
CA LEU A 72 -6.78 -3.36 -3.28
C LEU A 72 -8.31 -3.54 -3.39
N GLU A 73 -9.10 -2.68 -2.76
CA GLU A 73 -10.56 -2.70 -2.89
C GLU A 73 -11.03 -2.54 -4.34
N SER A 74 -10.32 -1.72 -5.13
CA SER A 74 -10.63 -1.53 -6.54
C SER A 74 -10.36 -2.78 -7.37
N PHE A 75 -9.43 -3.65 -6.95
CA PHE A 75 -9.20 -4.96 -7.56
C PHE A 75 -10.25 -6.01 -7.15
N HIS A 76 -10.73 -5.95 -5.90
CA HIS A 76 -11.66 -6.95 -5.35
C HIS A 76 -13.15 -6.61 -5.53
N LYS A 77 -13.51 -5.35 -5.76
CA LYS A 77 -14.89 -5.02 -6.14
C LYS A 77 -15.13 -5.57 -7.54
N PRO A 78 -15.99 -6.59 -7.74
CA PRO A 78 -16.47 -6.86 -9.08
C PRO A 78 -17.11 -5.56 -9.56
N SER A 79 -16.80 -5.13 -10.77
CA SER A 79 -17.62 -4.12 -11.43
C SER A 79 -19.04 -4.67 -11.39
N VAL A 80 -19.87 -4.15 -10.48
CA VAL A 80 -21.29 -4.43 -10.49
C VAL A 80 -21.81 -3.70 -11.72
N LEU A 81 -21.68 -4.35 -12.87
CA LEU A 81 -22.50 -4.08 -14.05
C LEU A 81 -23.93 -4.39 -13.61
N HIS A 82 -24.63 -3.35 -13.16
CA HIS A 82 -26.09 -3.32 -13.17
C HIS A 82 -26.58 -3.09 -14.60
#